data_AF-A0A925XX43-F1
#
_entry.id   AF-A0A925XX43-F1
#
_cell.length_a   1.000
_cell.length_b   1.000
_cell.length_c   1.000
_cell.angle_alpha   90.00
_cell.angle_beta   90.00
_cell.angle_gamma   90.00
#
_symmetry.space_group_name_H-M   'P 1'
#
loop_
_entity.id
_entity.type
_entity.pdbx_description
1 polymer ?
#
loop_
_entity_poly.entity_id
_entity_poly.type
_entity_poly.pdbx_seq_one_letter_code
_entity_poly.pdbx_strand_id
1 'polypeptide(L)'
;MNMPITITPLADRMPGRLHVALQGLETDPSWADRLEQDLSRLPGLHHVCASITSGNLLLRYDPKHWDTNRIAQAIGSSLGRPWYLGVLRSARPDPVRHTTIRTAPDTPLVRELCVDGQILSMSEPLPPWAQQGMWRQADVNPVRLGLRIGILCYPGSEPDGLSLAFRQLAWHLGMPVADWIQQYPRWGNSAQMDAEGFTLSYHRRGHYTTALIRGEPVGVLKHCAFYQDRQGCHPLNDVLREKLSGCTGEMESRGLHSIALAYRPLLFRQHGTTPTESWILVALAGVG
;
A
#
# COMPACT_ATOMS: atom_id res chain seq x y z
N MET A 1 29.17 17.37 2.55
CA MET A 1 28.92 16.47 3.70
C MET A 1 28.71 15.06 3.15
N ASN A 2 29.47 14.07 3.61
CA ASN A 2 29.26 12.67 3.21
C ASN A 2 28.10 12.10 4.05
N MET A 3 26.87 12.17 3.53
CA MET A 3 25.74 11.46 4.14
C MET A 3 25.96 9.95 4.03
N PRO A 4 25.79 9.19 5.13
CA PRO A 4 25.91 7.74 5.09
C PRO A 4 24.74 7.13 4.32
N ILE A 5 25.01 6.04 3.59
CA ILE A 5 24.05 5.40 2.68
C ILE A 5 23.28 4.33 3.45
N THR A 6 21.96 4.40 3.39
CA THR A 6 21.09 3.36 3.95
C THR A 6 20.86 2.28 2.89
N ILE A 7 21.19 1.03 3.23
CA ILE A 7 20.84 -0.15 2.44
C ILE A 7 19.62 -0.80 3.08
N THR A 8 18.44 -0.66 2.49
CA THR A 8 17.21 -1.24 3.05
C THR A 8 16.68 -2.34 2.14
N PRO A 9 16.74 -3.62 2.52
CA PRO A 9 16.11 -4.67 1.73
C PRO A 9 14.58 -4.44 1.74
N LEU A 10 13.98 -4.29 0.56
CA LEU A 10 12.55 -3.96 0.42
C LEU A 10 11.66 -5.20 0.53
N ALA A 11 12.18 -6.35 0.14
CA ALA A 11 11.56 -7.66 0.32
C ALA A 11 12.57 -8.75 -0.08
N ASP A 12 12.90 -9.64 0.84
CA ASP A 12 13.52 -10.92 0.54
C ASP A 12 12.40 -11.97 0.52
N ARG A 13 11.91 -12.33 -0.67
CA ARG A 13 10.76 -13.25 -0.79
C ARG A 13 10.97 -14.40 -1.76
N MET A 14 12.11 -14.44 -2.45
CA MET A 14 12.48 -15.56 -3.30
C MET A 14 14.00 -15.75 -3.18
N PRO A 15 14.48 -16.92 -2.70
CA PRO A 15 15.90 -17.25 -2.73
C PRO A 15 16.47 -16.98 -4.13
N GLY A 16 17.57 -16.24 -4.18
CA GLY A 16 18.23 -15.85 -5.43
C GLY A 16 17.67 -14.59 -6.10
N ARG A 17 16.78 -13.84 -5.44
CA ARG A 17 16.38 -12.50 -5.89
C ARG A 17 16.23 -11.54 -4.72
N LEU A 18 16.98 -10.43 -4.76
CA LEU A 18 16.92 -9.40 -3.72
C LEU A 18 16.56 -8.05 -4.33
N HIS A 19 15.66 -7.32 -3.68
CA HIS A 19 15.35 -5.94 -4.03
C HIS A 19 15.71 -5.04 -2.86
N VAL A 20 16.54 -4.03 -3.12
CA VAL A 20 17.13 -3.16 -2.10
C VAL A 20 16.87 -1.71 -2.46
N ALA A 21 16.44 -0.91 -1.49
CA ALA A 21 16.47 0.55 -1.61
C ALA A 21 17.82 1.07 -1.12
N LEU A 22 18.45 1.92 -1.92
CA LEU A 22 19.72 2.57 -1.66
C LEU A 22 19.50 4.07 -1.58
N GLN A 23 19.40 4.60 -0.37
CA GLN A 23 19.15 6.02 -0.17
C GLN A 23 20.34 6.85 -0.68
N GLY A 24 20.10 7.72 -1.67
CA GLY A 24 21.12 8.55 -2.29
C GLY A 24 21.53 8.10 -3.69
N LEU A 25 21.13 6.91 -4.14
CA LEU A 25 21.37 6.45 -5.51
C LEU A 25 20.69 7.37 -6.55
N GLU A 26 19.56 7.96 -6.19
CA GLU A 26 18.81 8.93 -6.99
C GLU A 26 19.53 10.28 -7.19
N THR A 27 20.56 10.56 -6.39
CA THR A 27 21.27 11.85 -6.40
C THR A 27 22.52 11.86 -7.28
N ASP A 28 23.05 10.69 -7.63
CA ASP A 28 24.28 10.55 -8.41
C ASP A 28 24.17 9.37 -9.40
N PRO A 29 23.80 9.63 -10.68
CA PRO A 29 23.72 8.59 -11.72
C PRO A 29 25.00 7.77 -11.88
N SER A 30 26.17 8.39 -11.70
CA SER A 30 27.47 7.71 -11.84
C SER A 30 27.68 6.60 -10.81
N TRP A 31 26.88 6.58 -9.74
CA TRP A 31 26.88 5.50 -8.77
C TRP A 31 26.19 4.26 -9.27
N ALA A 32 25.07 4.40 -9.98
CA ALA A 32 24.32 3.26 -10.49
C ALA A 32 25.23 2.42 -11.40
N ASP A 33 25.91 3.07 -12.35
CA ASP A 33 26.80 2.40 -13.30
C ASP A 33 27.98 1.70 -12.59
N ARG A 34 28.63 2.39 -11.65
CA ARG A 34 29.74 1.82 -10.87
C ARG A 34 29.29 0.63 -10.02
N LEU A 35 28.16 0.78 -9.35
CA LEU A 35 27.60 -0.26 -8.49
C LEU A 35 27.21 -1.50 -9.29
N GLU A 36 26.58 -1.32 -10.46
CA GLU A 36 26.29 -2.41 -11.40
C GLU A 36 27.58 -3.08 -11.87
N GLN A 37 28.59 -2.30 -12.26
CA GLN A 37 29.86 -2.82 -12.76
C GLN A 37 30.63 -3.61 -11.69
N ASP A 38 30.73 -3.09 -10.47
CA ASP A 38 31.48 -3.73 -9.39
C ASP A 38 30.78 -4.99 -8.89
N LEU A 39 29.45 -4.95 -8.69
CA LEU A 39 28.70 -6.11 -8.22
C LEU A 39 28.60 -7.20 -9.29
N SER A 40 28.52 -6.86 -10.58
CA SER A 40 28.48 -7.87 -11.66
C SER A 40 29.76 -8.70 -11.78
N ARG A 41 30.86 -8.29 -11.14
CA ARG A 41 32.11 -9.06 -11.08
C ARG A 41 32.12 -10.10 -9.96
N LEU A 42 31.15 -10.07 -9.05
CA LEU A 42 31.12 -10.97 -7.91
C LEU A 42 30.60 -12.37 -8.31
N PRO A 43 31.35 -13.45 -8.01
CA PRO A 43 30.92 -14.81 -8.35
C PRO A 43 29.56 -15.15 -7.73
N GLY A 44 28.63 -15.66 -8.53
CA GLY A 44 27.29 -16.03 -8.08
C GLY A 44 26.27 -14.89 -8.08
N LEU A 45 26.64 -13.66 -8.46
CA LEU A 45 25.67 -12.63 -8.86
C LEU A 45 25.44 -12.74 -10.37
N HIS A 46 24.21 -13.04 -10.77
CA HIS A 46 23.84 -13.28 -12.17
C HIS A 46 23.29 -12.03 -12.86
N HIS A 47 22.70 -11.12 -12.10
CA HIS A 47 22.08 -9.91 -12.63
C HIS A 47 22.09 -8.83 -11.57
N VAL A 48 22.48 -7.62 -11.95
CA VAL A 48 22.45 -6.43 -11.10
C VAL A 48 21.85 -5.31 -11.93
N CYS A 49 20.81 -4.65 -11.43
CA CYS A 49 20.19 -3.52 -12.11
C CYS A 49 19.78 -2.46 -11.09
N ALA A 50 20.38 -1.29 -11.23
CA ALA A 50 20.14 -0.08 -10.47
C ALA A 50 19.14 0.80 -11.23
N SER A 51 18.16 1.30 -10.50
CA SER A 51 17.20 2.29 -11.00
C SER A 51 17.45 3.60 -10.28
N ILE A 52 18.15 4.52 -10.95
CA ILE A 52 18.40 5.89 -10.45
C ILE A 52 17.07 6.58 -10.12
N THR A 53 16.06 6.40 -10.97
CA THR A 53 14.74 7.02 -10.81
C THR A 53 14.04 6.59 -9.51
N SER A 54 14.24 5.34 -9.09
CA SER A 54 13.56 4.76 -7.94
C SER A 54 14.45 4.53 -6.70
N GLY A 55 15.73 4.88 -6.79
CA GLY A 55 16.72 4.63 -5.74
C GLY A 55 16.84 3.15 -5.37
N ASN A 56 16.55 2.23 -6.30
CA ASN A 56 16.49 0.80 -6.02
C ASN A 56 17.55 0.01 -6.79
N LEU A 57 17.94 -1.13 -6.21
CA LEU A 57 18.83 -2.11 -6.80
C LEU A 57 18.14 -3.48 -6.78
N LEU A 58 17.98 -4.07 -7.96
CA LEU A 58 17.50 -5.44 -8.13
C LEU A 58 18.66 -6.37 -8.43
N LEU A 59 18.81 -7.43 -7.63
CA LEU A 59 19.83 -8.45 -7.80
C LEU A 59 19.20 -9.82 -8.05
N ARG A 60 19.83 -10.62 -8.92
CA ARG A 60 19.64 -12.07 -9.01
C ARG A 60 20.95 -12.75 -8.63
N TYR A 61 20.88 -13.76 -7.77
CA TYR A 61 22.05 -14.40 -7.19
C TYR A 61 21.84 -15.90 -6.99
N ASP A 62 22.93 -16.64 -6.79
CA ASP A 62 22.89 -18.02 -6.35
C ASP A 62 22.74 -18.06 -4.80
N PRO A 63 21.59 -18.53 -4.28
CA PRO A 63 21.35 -18.57 -2.84
C PRO A 63 22.27 -19.54 -2.07
N LYS A 64 23.05 -20.40 -2.76
CA LYS A 64 24.08 -21.23 -2.10
C LYS A 64 25.31 -20.42 -1.69
N HIS A 65 25.58 -19.31 -2.38
CA HIS A 65 26.79 -18.51 -2.20
C HIS A 65 26.50 -17.19 -1.46
N TRP A 66 25.30 -16.66 -1.65
CA TRP A 66 24.89 -15.35 -1.15
C TRP A 66 23.65 -15.41 -0.26
N ASP A 67 23.69 -14.60 0.80
CA ASP A 67 22.54 -14.24 1.61
C ASP A 67 22.38 -12.70 1.63
N THR A 68 21.26 -12.21 2.16
CA THR A 68 20.94 -10.78 2.21
C THR A 68 22.01 -9.95 2.94
N ASN A 69 22.66 -10.48 3.98
CA ASN A 69 23.70 -9.75 4.72
C ASN A 69 25.00 -9.66 3.90
N ARG A 70 25.42 -10.75 3.25
CA ARG A 70 26.60 -10.76 2.37
C ARG A 70 26.41 -9.83 1.18
N ILE A 71 25.21 -9.81 0.58
CA ILE A 71 24.90 -8.90 -0.53
C ILE A 71 24.93 -7.44 -0.04
N ALA A 72 24.30 -7.14 1.11
CA ALA A 72 24.35 -5.80 1.69
C ALA A 72 25.79 -5.35 1.98
N GLN A 73 26.63 -6.24 2.50
CA GLN A 73 28.04 -5.97 2.74
C GLN A 73 28.80 -5.70 1.44
N ALA A 74 28.55 -6.48 0.39
CA ALA A 74 29.16 -6.29 -0.92
C ALA A 74 28.75 -4.95 -1.57
N ILE A 75 27.47 -4.58 -1.48
CA ILE A 75 26.98 -3.25 -1.87
C ILE A 75 27.75 -2.19 -1.09
N GLY A 76 27.78 -2.32 0.23
CA GLY A 76 28.48 -1.43 1.14
C GLY A 76 29.96 -1.21 0.82
N SER A 77 30.70 -2.30 0.55
CA SER A 77 32.10 -2.24 0.15
C SER A 77 32.30 -1.52 -1.19
N SER A 78 31.38 -1.71 -2.15
CA SER A 78 31.44 -1.05 -3.46
C SER A 78 31.17 0.45 -3.37
N LEU A 79 30.44 0.91 -2.35
CA LEU A 79 30.10 2.33 -2.17
C LEU A 79 31.28 3.19 -1.71
N GLY A 80 32.34 2.60 -1.14
CA GLY A 80 33.53 3.33 -0.68
C GLY A 80 33.25 4.43 0.36
N ARG A 81 32.10 4.36 1.03
CA ARG A 81 31.61 5.36 2.00
C ARG A 81 30.97 4.66 3.20
N PRO A 82 30.82 5.33 4.35
CA PRO A 82 30.06 4.80 5.46
C PRO A 82 28.63 4.45 5.03
N TRP A 83 28.22 3.23 5.33
CA TRP A 83 26.89 2.71 5.05
C TRP A 83 26.36 1.98 6.27
N TYR A 84 25.05 1.81 6.32
CA TYR A 84 24.39 1.02 7.35
C TYR A 84 23.34 0.13 6.71
N LEU A 85 23.30 -1.12 7.17
CA LEU A 85 22.22 -2.02 6.85
C LEU A 85 20.99 -1.54 7.61
N GLY A 86 20.06 -0.92 6.89
CA GLY A 86 18.71 -0.74 7.39
C GLY A 86 18.18 -2.12 7.70
N VAL A 87 17.83 -2.37 8.97
CA VAL A 87 17.14 -3.60 9.31
C VAL A 87 15.90 -3.63 8.43
N LEU A 88 15.72 -4.70 7.65
CA LEU A 88 14.37 -5.08 7.19
C LEU A 88 13.53 -4.90 8.44
N ARG A 89 12.61 -3.92 8.47
CA ARG A 89 11.62 -3.91 9.53
C ARG A 89 10.80 -5.17 9.29
N SER A 90 11.32 -6.32 9.73
CA SER A 90 10.49 -7.42 10.15
C SER A 90 9.66 -6.73 11.21
N ALA A 91 8.39 -6.54 10.89
CA ALA A 91 7.40 -6.33 11.91
C ALA A 91 7.44 -7.60 12.79
N ARG A 92 8.45 -7.71 13.66
CA ARG A 92 8.10 -8.04 15.02
C ARG A 92 7.10 -6.95 15.33
N PRO A 93 5.82 -7.28 15.58
CA PRO A 93 4.97 -6.30 16.21
C PRO A 93 5.84 -5.79 17.36
N ASP A 94 6.16 -4.50 17.34
CA ASP A 94 6.42 -3.83 18.60
C ASP A 94 5.31 -4.35 19.52
N PRO A 95 5.56 -4.78 20.76
CA PRO A 95 4.48 -4.87 21.72
C PRO A 95 3.92 -3.46 21.78
N VAL A 96 3.02 -3.15 20.84
CA VAL A 96 2.30 -1.91 20.69
C VAL A 96 1.69 -1.86 22.05
N ARG A 97 2.24 -0.98 22.90
CA ARG A 97 1.60 -0.61 24.15
C ARG A 97 0.16 -0.49 23.75
N HIS A 98 -0.69 -1.34 24.32
CA HIS A 98 -2.11 -1.37 24.02
C HIS A 98 -2.62 0.00 24.43
N THR A 99 -2.42 0.99 23.57
CA THR A 99 -3.13 2.24 23.58
C THR A 99 -4.46 1.76 23.10
N THR A 100 -5.26 1.27 24.05
CA THR A 100 -6.66 0.97 23.84
C THR A 100 -7.17 2.22 23.17
N ILE A 101 -7.45 2.13 21.87
CA ILE A 101 -8.09 3.23 21.16
C ILE A 101 -9.44 3.30 21.85
N ARG A 102 -9.55 4.21 22.82
CA ARG A 102 -10.83 4.55 23.43
C ARG A 102 -11.58 5.26 22.32
N THR A 103 -12.28 4.48 21.52
CA THR A 103 -13.26 5.02 20.60
C THR A 103 -14.33 5.69 21.46
N ALA A 104 -14.73 6.90 21.05
CA ALA A 104 -15.92 7.50 21.62
C ALA A 104 -17.09 6.52 21.40
N PRO A 105 -18.07 6.45 22.31
CA PRO A 105 -19.22 5.55 22.17
C PRO A 105 -19.95 5.68 20.83
N ASP A 106 -19.86 6.86 20.20
CA ASP A 106 -20.49 7.16 18.91
C ASP A 106 -19.56 7.00 17.70
N THR A 107 -18.43 6.27 17.86
CA THR A 107 -17.52 6.03 16.74
C THR A 107 -18.18 5.01 15.80
N PRO A 108 -18.31 5.32 14.49
CA PRO A 108 -18.87 4.38 13.54
C PRO A 108 -18.10 3.05 13.54
N LEU A 109 -18.76 1.95 13.20
CA LEU A 109 -18.11 0.65 13.03
C LEU A 109 -18.27 0.17 11.59
N VAL A 110 -17.20 -0.35 11.01
CA VAL A 110 -17.28 -1.03 9.71
C VAL A 110 -17.87 -2.41 9.95
N ARG A 111 -19.12 -2.60 9.53
CA ARG A 111 -19.88 -3.84 9.72
C ARG A 111 -19.73 -4.80 8.56
N GLU A 112 -19.62 -4.26 7.35
CA GLU A 112 -19.62 -5.04 6.12
C GLU A 112 -18.62 -4.51 5.10
N LEU A 113 -18.09 -5.40 4.26
CA LEU A 113 -17.27 -5.06 3.11
C LEU A 113 -17.79 -5.81 1.88
N CYS A 114 -18.18 -5.10 0.82
CA CYS A 114 -18.44 -5.71 -0.50
C CYS A 114 -17.13 -5.71 -1.31
N VAL A 115 -16.61 -6.90 -1.56
CA VAL A 115 -15.37 -7.18 -2.31
C VAL A 115 -15.62 -8.36 -3.24
N ASP A 116 -15.10 -8.31 -4.46
CA ASP A 116 -15.43 -9.27 -5.54
C ASP A 116 -16.96 -9.35 -5.81
N GLY A 117 -17.67 -8.26 -5.54
CA GLY A 117 -19.15 -8.21 -5.54
C GLY A 117 -19.81 -9.18 -4.55
N GLN A 118 -19.12 -9.56 -3.47
CA GLN A 118 -19.65 -10.34 -2.36
C GLN A 118 -19.61 -9.51 -1.09
N ILE A 119 -20.73 -9.44 -0.37
CA ILE A 119 -20.80 -8.80 0.94
C ILE A 119 -20.24 -9.75 1.99
N LEU A 120 -19.20 -9.31 2.69
CA LEU A 120 -18.62 -9.99 3.82
C LEU A 120 -19.08 -9.30 5.11
N SER A 121 -19.67 -10.06 6.03
CA SER A 121 -19.95 -9.57 7.39
C SER A 121 -18.67 -9.59 8.23
N MET A 122 -18.38 -8.49 8.92
CA MET A 122 -17.22 -8.36 9.80
C MET A 122 -17.47 -8.97 11.19
N SER A 123 -18.70 -9.40 11.49
CA SER A 123 -19.01 -10.18 12.69
C SER A 123 -18.78 -11.68 12.51
N GLU A 124 -18.56 -12.13 11.27
CA GLU A 124 -18.34 -13.52 10.92
C GLU A 124 -16.86 -13.79 10.63
N PRO A 125 -16.39 -15.04 10.79
CA PRO A 125 -15.06 -15.42 10.32
C PRO A 125 -14.94 -15.13 8.82
N LEU A 126 -13.95 -14.31 8.46
CA LEU A 126 -13.67 -14.01 7.06
C LEU A 126 -13.41 -15.31 6.27
N PRO A 127 -13.71 -15.38 4.97
CA PRO A 127 -13.37 -16.57 4.18
C PRO A 127 -11.85 -16.82 4.18
N PRO A 128 -11.37 -18.06 3.98
CA PRO A 128 -9.94 -18.39 4.07
C PRO A 128 -9.03 -17.50 3.20
N TRP A 129 -9.53 -17.11 2.03
CA TRP A 129 -8.82 -16.21 1.12
C TRP A 129 -8.67 -14.78 1.63
N ALA A 130 -9.50 -14.36 2.59
CA ALA A 130 -9.38 -13.07 3.25
C ALA A 130 -8.54 -13.14 4.53
N GLN A 131 -8.44 -14.31 5.17
CA GLN A 131 -7.73 -14.52 6.44
C GLN A 131 -6.21 -14.71 6.32
N GLN A 132 -5.69 -15.29 5.23
CA GLN A 132 -4.31 -15.78 5.23
C GLN A 132 -3.23 -14.68 5.14
N GLY A 133 -2.10 -14.91 5.82
CA GLY A 133 -0.83 -14.18 5.65
C GLY A 133 0.12 -14.82 4.63
N MET A 134 -0.33 -15.86 3.91
CA MET A 134 0.47 -16.72 3.02
C MET A 134 0.41 -16.33 1.52
N TRP A 135 0.16 -15.06 1.21
CA TRP A 135 0.03 -14.63 -0.19
C TRP A 135 1.38 -14.51 -0.89
N ARG A 136 1.46 -15.05 -2.11
CA ARG A 136 2.57 -14.79 -3.02
C ARG A 136 2.50 -13.33 -3.46
N GLN A 137 3.67 -12.72 -3.73
CA GLN A 137 3.87 -11.28 -3.92
C GLN A 137 3.00 -10.59 -4.98
N ALA A 138 2.31 -11.35 -5.83
CA ALA A 138 1.49 -10.85 -6.94
C ALA A 138 -0.01 -10.75 -6.61
N ASP A 139 -0.52 -11.45 -5.57
CA ASP A 139 -1.96 -11.52 -5.33
C ASP A 139 -2.43 -10.31 -4.52
N VAL A 140 -3.31 -9.50 -5.12
CA VAL A 140 -3.93 -8.36 -4.45
C VAL A 140 -5.08 -8.87 -3.59
N ASN A 141 -4.99 -8.68 -2.27
CA ASN A 141 -6.11 -8.96 -1.37
C ASN A 141 -7.00 -7.70 -1.27
N PRO A 142 -8.22 -7.71 -1.86
CA PRO A 142 -9.08 -6.52 -1.91
C PRO A 142 -9.59 -6.10 -0.52
N VAL A 143 -9.78 -7.03 0.42
CA VAL A 143 -10.13 -6.69 1.81
C VAL A 143 -9.02 -5.87 2.44
N ARG A 144 -7.78 -6.36 2.37
CA ARG A 144 -6.61 -5.67 2.94
C ARG A 144 -6.38 -4.31 2.27
N LEU A 145 -6.56 -4.25 0.95
CA LEU A 145 -6.43 -3.01 0.20
C LEU A 145 -7.52 -2.00 0.59
N GLY A 146 -8.78 -2.43 0.67
CA GLY A 146 -9.90 -1.61 1.11
C GLY A 146 -9.69 -1.05 2.52
N LEU A 147 -9.34 -1.91 3.49
CA LEU A 147 -9.03 -1.47 4.86
C LEU A 147 -7.89 -0.44 4.89
N ARG A 148 -6.83 -0.66 4.10
CA ARG A 148 -5.73 0.29 4.01
C ARG A 148 -6.17 1.64 3.45
N ILE A 149 -7.00 1.66 2.39
CA ILE A 149 -7.56 2.91 1.84
C ILE A 149 -8.42 3.60 2.90
N GLY A 150 -9.30 2.86 3.57
CA GLY A 150 -10.18 3.38 4.62
C GLY A 150 -9.41 3.99 5.79
N ILE A 151 -8.23 3.47 6.14
CA ILE A 151 -7.36 4.04 7.19
C ILE A 151 -6.63 5.31 6.74
N LEU A 152 -6.11 5.30 5.50
CA LEU A 152 -5.20 6.34 5.02
C LEU A 152 -5.93 7.56 4.43
N CYS A 153 -7.17 7.39 3.96
CA CYS A 153 -7.92 8.42 3.25
C CYS A 153 -8.81 9.25 4.19
N TYR A 154 -8.32 10.40 4.67
CA TYR A 154 -9.05 11.33 5.55
C TYR A 154 -8.72 12.82 5.27
N PRO A 155 -9.64 13.77 5.53
CA PRO A 155 -9.52 15.16 5.09
C PRO A 155 -8.42 15.96 5.83
N GLY A 156 -8.24 15.73 7.14
CA GLY A 156 -7.36 16.53 8.00
C GLY A 156 -5.93 16.00 8.17
N SER A 157 -5.17 16.61 9.08
CA SER A 157 -3.88 16.07 9.54
C SER A 157 -4.04 14.83 10.42
N GLU A 158 -5.18 14.73 11.10
CA GLU A 158 -5.55 13.63 11.99
C GLU A 158 -6.62 12.73 11.36
N PRO A 159 -6.61 11.41 11.67
CA PRO A 159 -7.66 10.49 11.26
C PRO A 159 -9.04 10.92 11.78
N ASP A 160 -10.04 10.88 10.91
CA ASP A 160 -11.45 11.09 11.30
C ASP A 160 -12.07 9.81 11.90
N GLY A 161 -13.31 9.91 12.42
CA GLY A 161 -14.01 8.79 13.04
C GLY A 161 -14.14 7.56 12.12
N LEU A 162 -14.31 7.78 10.82
CA LEU A 162 -14.40 6.70 9.85
C LEU A 162 -13.05 6.00 9.65
N SER A 163 -11.95 6.74 9.54
CA SER A 163 -10.61 6.15 9.47
C SER A 163 -10.23 5.40 10.75
N LEU A 164 -10.70 5.87 11.91
CA LEU A 164 -10.56 5.15 13.17
C LEU A 164 -11.37 3.84 13.18
N ALA A 165 -12.57 3.82 12.60
CA ALA A 165 -13.38 2.61 12.43
C ALA A 165 -12.66 1.55 11.59
N PHE A 166 -12.10 1.94 10.44
CA PHE A 166 -11.30 1.05 9.61
C PHE A 166 -10.04 0.55 10.33
N ARG A 167 -9.39 1.42 11.11
CA ARG A 167 -8.22 1.06 11.92
C ARG A 167 -8.56 0.03 12.99
N GLN A 168 -9.70 0.19 13.67
CA GLN A 168 -10.18 -0.77 14.67
C GLN A 168 -10.48 -2.13 14.04
N LEU A 169 -11.19 -2.15 12.91
CA LEU A 169 -11.46 -3.38 12.18
C LEU A 169 -10.16 -4.07 11.72
N ALA A 170 -9.24 -3.32 11.13
CA ALA A 170 -7.96 -3.85 10.69
C ALA A 170 -7.14 -4.44 11.85
N TRP A 171 -7.15 -3.80 13.04
CA TRP A 171 -6.55 -4.37 14.24
C TRP A 171 -7.22 -5.70 14.62
N HIS A 172 -8.56 -5.74 14.70
CA HIS A 172 -9.28 -6.97 15.04
C HIS A 172 -8.93 -8.15 14.11
N LEU A 173 -8.64 -7.84 12.83
CA LEU A 173 -8.21 -8.81 11.83
C LEU A 173 -6.70 -9.10 11.81
N GLY A 174 -5.93 -8.60 12.78
CA GLY A 174 -4.48 -8.81 12.87
C GLY A 174 -3.66 -8.12 11.78
N MET A 175 -4.17 -7.05 11.19
CA MET A 175 -3.50 -6.33 10.10
C MET A 175 -2.41 -5.38 10.63
N PRO A 176 -1.30 -5.18 9.90
CA PRO A 176 -0.18 -4.36 10.34
C PRO A 176 -0.43 -2.87 10.09
N VAL A 177 -1.38 -2.27 10.84
CA VAL A 177 -1.81 -0.88 10.63
C VAL A 177 -0.66 0.11 10.78
N ALA A 178 0.19 -0.07 11.80
CA ALA A 178 1.35 0.79 12.03
C ALA A 178 2.30 0.81 10.82
N ASP A 179 2.52 -0.36 10.21
CA ASP A 179 3.36 -0.48 9.03
C ASP A 179 2.74 0.26 7.83
N TRP A 180 1.42 0.21 7.65
CA TRP A 180 0.78 0.94 6.55
C TRP A 180 0.92 2.45 6.70
N ILE A 181 0.70 2.97 7.90
CA ILE A 181 0.86 4.41 8.17
C ILE A 181 2.31 4.84 7.90
N GLN A 182 3.28 4.02 8.33
CA GLN A 182 4.70 4.31 8.11
C GLN A 182 5.12 4.15 6.64
N GLN A 183 4.60 3.16 5.91
CA GLN A 183 4.98 2.86 4.53
C GLN A 183 4.34 3.81 3.51
N TYR A 184 3.22 4.44 3.88
CA TYR A 184 2.46 5.33 3.02
C TYR A 184 2.27 6.70 3.71
N PRO A 185 3.36 7.42 4.04
CA PRO A 185 3.25 8.77 4.57
C PRO A 185 2.41 9.62 3.62
N ARG A 186 1.54 10.42 4.23
CA ARG A 186 0.75 11.42 3.50
C ARG A 186 1.69 12.39 2.80
N TRP A 187 1.31 12.78 1.60
CA TRP A 187 2.10 13.64 0.75
C TRP A 187 1.28 14.88 0.35
N GLY A 188 1.72 16.05 0.80
CA GLY A 188 0.98 17.32 0.64
C GLY A 188 0.05 17.62 1.82
N ASN A 189 -0.36 18.90 1.92
CA ASN A 189 -0.95 19.45 3.14
C ASN A 189 -2.48 19.40 3.21
N SER A 190 -3.18 19.05 2.13
CA SER A 190 -4.65 19.09 2.15
C SER A 190 -5.21 17.93 1.37
N ALA A 191 -6.02 17.12 2.04
CA ALA A 191 -6.95 16.28 1.33
C ALA A 191 -8.06 17.22 0.87
N GLN A 192 -8.32 17.20 -0.42
CA GLN A 192 -9.33 18.05 -1.01
C GLN A 192 -10.64 17.30 -0.87
N MET A 193 -11.63 17.92 -0.22
CA MET A 193 -13.01 17.51 -0.50
C MET A 193 -13.30 18.01 -1.91
N ASP A 194 -13.56 17.08 -2.81
CA ASP A 194 -14.05 17.44 -4.13
C ASP A 194 -15.50 17.94 -4.01
N ALA A 195 -15.93 18.80 -4.93
CA ALA A 195 -17.32 19.23 -5.06
C ALA A 195 -18.29 18.04 -5.23
N GLU A 196 -17.77 16.90 -5.69
CA GLU A 196 -18.50 15.64 -5.88
C GLU A 196 -18.59 14.78 -4.60
N GLY A 197 -18.21 15.30 -3.43
CA GLY A 197 -18.56 14.69 -2.14
C GLY A 197 -17.69 13.53 -1.69
N PHE A 198 -16.50 13.37 -2.25
CA PHE A 198 -15.49 12.42 -1.75
C PHE A 198 -14.27 13.14 -1.16
N THR A 199 -13.62 12.44 -0.22
CA THR A 199 -12.32 12.82 0.33
C THR A 199 -11.23 12.27 -0.58
N LEU A 200 -10.24 13.09 -0.92
CA LEU A 200 -9.06 12.70 -1.70
C LEU A 200 -7.78 12.90 -0.89
N SER A 201 -6.96 11.87 -0.70
CA SER A 201 -5.63 12.00 -0.12
C SER A 201 -4.54 11.45 -1.03
N TYR A 202 -3.32 11.96 -0.87
CA TYR A 202 -2.15 11.47 -1.60
C TYR A 202 -1.14 10.88 -0.62
N HIS A 203 -0.57 9.74 -0.99
CA HIS A 203 0.39 9.01 -0.18
C HIS A 203 1.58 8.60 -1.01
N ARG A 204 2.77 8.65 -0.41
CA ARG A 204 4.01 8.32 -1.09
C ARG A 204 4.63 7.06 -0.50
N ARG A 205 5.07 6.14 -1.35
CA ARG A 205 5.87 4.98 -0.97
C ARG A 205 7.09 4.88 -1.88
N GLY A 206 8.26 5.22 -1.35
CA GLY A 206 9.46 5.40 -2.17
C GLY A 206 9.23 6.52 -3.19
N HIS A 207 9.18 6.19 -4.47
CA HIS A 207 8.90 7.16 -5.53
C HIS A 207 7.51 7.04 -6.15
N TYR A 208 6.72 6.08 -5.68
CA TYR A 208 5.35 5.93 -6.13
C TYR A 208 4.45 6.85 -5.31
N THR A 209 3.65 7.65 -5.99
CA THR A 209 2.54 8.35 -5.37
C THR A 209 1.27 7.57 -5.67
N THR A 210 0.43 7.39 -4.66
CA THR A 210 -0.90 6.82 -4.81
C THR A 210 -1.91 7.85 -4.33
N ALA A 211 -2.88 8.17 -5.18
CA ALA A 211 -4.04 8.94 -4.79
C ALA A 211 -5.12 7.97 -4.28
N LEU A 212 -5.78 8.32 -3.19
CA LEU A 212 -6.82 7.54 -2.54
C LEU A 212 -8.09 8.38 -2.48
N ILE A 213 -9.24 7.77 -2.77
CA ILE A 213 -10.54 8.41 -2.57
C ILE A 213 -11.47 7.56 -1.73
N ARG A 214 -12.29 8.24 -0.95
CA ARG A 214 -13.35 7.68 -0.12
C ARG A 214 -14.56 8.61 -0.13
N GLY A 215 -15.74 8.08 -0.41
CA GLY A 215 -16.97 8.89 -0.43
C GLY A 215 -18.22 8.08 -0.70
N GLU A 216 -19.29 8.77 -1.07
CA GLU A 216 -20.56 8.17 -1.45
C GLU A 216 -20.39 7.29 -2.71
N PRO A 217 -21.02 6.09 -2.75
CA PRO A 217 -20.80 5.13 -3.83
C PRO A 217 -21.08 5.64 -5.23
N VAL A 218 -22.20 6.33 -5.48
CA VAL A 218 -22.57 6.84 -6.81
C VAL A 218 -21.52 7.84 -7.31
N GLY A 219 -21.10 8.78 -6.46
CA GLY A 219 -20.06 9.77 -6.76
C GLY A 219 -18.73 9.09 -7.10
N VAL A 220 -18.24 8.19 -6.24
CA VAL A 220 -16.94 7.51 -6.49
C VAL A 220 -16.99 6.61 -7.73
N LEU A 221 -18.09 5.87 -7.94
CA LEU A 221 -18.24 4.96 -9.08
C LEU A 221 -18.21 5.71 -10.41
N LYS A 222 -18.77 6.93 -10.48
CA LYS A 222 -18.73 7.79 -11.68
C LYS A 222 -17.31 8.06 -12.18
N HIS A 223 -16.33 8.12 -11.27
CA HIS A 223 -14.92 8.36 -11.61
C HIS A 223 -14.11 7.08 -11.83
N CYS A 224 -14.63 5.92 -11.46
CA CYS A 224 -13.94 4.64 -11.61
C CYS A 224 -14.07 4.11 -13.03
N ALA A 225 -12.95 3.75 -13.65
CA ALA A 225 -12.92 3.00 -14.92
C ALA A 225 -12.53 1.54 -14.72
N PHE A 226 -12.00 1.21 -13.54
CA PHE A 226 -11.47 -0.11 -13.22
C PHE A 226 -11.97 -0.60 -11.86
N TYR A 227 -11.87 -1.91 -11.67
CA TYR A 227 -12.20 -2.63 -10.46
C TYR A 227 -11.07 -3.59 -10.10
N GLN A 228 -10.67 -3.60 -8.84
CA GLN A 228 -9.64 -4.51 -8.31
C GLN A 228 -10.30 -5.63 -7.51
N ASP A 229 -10.18 -6.86 -8.01
CA ASP A 229 -10.58 -8.06 -7.31
C ASP A 229 -9.36 -8.94 -6.95
N ARG A 230 -9.60 -10.22 -6.67
CA ARG A 230 -8.58 -11.21 -6.31
C ARG A 230 -7.77 -11.70 -7.51
N GLN A 231 -8.32 -11.61 -8.72
CA GLN A 231 -7.68 -12.02 -9.97
C GLN A 231 -6.87 -10.88 -10.59
N GLY A 232 -7.21 -9.63 -10.28
CA GLY A 232 -6.45 -8.49 -10.75
C GLY A 232 -7.29 -7.23 -10.89
N CYS A 233 -6.80 -6.34 -11.75
CA CYS A 233 -7.47 -5.10 -12.11
C CYS A 233 -8.17 -5.28 -13.45
N HIS A 234 -9.49 -5.06 -13.47
CA HIS A 234 -10.36 -5.30 -14.61
C HIS A 234 -11.14 -4.02 -14.98
N PRO A 235 -11.54 -3.84 -16.25
CA PRO A 235 -12.44 -2.75 -16.61
C PRO A 235 -13.77 -2.82 -15.83
N LEU A 236 -14.21 -1.69 -15.30
CA LEU A 236 -15.49 -1.57 -14.59
C LEU A 236 -16.62 -1.34 -15.61
N ASN A 237 -17.19 -2.44 -16.10
CA ASN A 237 -18.32 -2.44 -17.02
C ASN A 237 -19.68 -2.27 -16.31
N ASP A 238 -20.75 -2.09 -17.08
CA ASP A 238 -22.09 -1.82 -16.55
C ASP A 238 -22.65 -2.96 -15.70
N VAL A 239 -22.35 -4.21 -16.05
CA VAL A 239 -22.76 -5.40 -15.28
C VAL A 239 -22.14 -5.35 -13.87
N LEU A 240 -20.85 -5.02 -13.77
CA LEU A 240 -20.18 -4.87 -12.47
C LEU A 240 -20.72 -3.66 -11.70
N ARG A 241 -21.03 -2.55 -12.38
CA ARG A 241 -21.65 -1.37 -11.74
C ARG A 241 -22.99 -1.71 -11.13
N GLU A 242 -23.86 -2.37 -11.88
CA GLU A 242 -25.18 -2.80 -11.41
C GLU A 242 -25.05 -3.73 -10.20
N LYS A 243 -24.12 -4.70 -10.26
CA LYS A 243 -23.84 -5.59 -9.12
C LYS A 243 -23.39 -4.82 -7.88
N LEU A 244 -22.51 -3.83 -8.04
CA LEU A 244 -22.01 -3.00 -6.94
C LEU A 244 -23.10 -2.07 -6.38
N SER A 245 -23.96 -1.51 -7.24
CA SER A 245 -25.15 -0.77 -6.81
C SER A 245 -26.11 -1.67 -6.03
N GLY A 246 -26.27 -2.93 -6.41
CA GLY A 246 -26.99 -3.94 -5.64
C GLY A 246 -26.40 -4.13 -4.24
N CYS A 247 -25.07 -4.27 -4.13
CA CYS A 247 -24.38 -4.32 -2.83
C CYS A 247 -24.70 -3.10 -1.95
N THR A 248 -24.69 -1.89 -2.52
CA THR A 248 -25.02 -0.65 -1.79
C THR A 248 -26.45 -0.69 -1.25
N GLY A 249 -27.44 -1.05 -2.09
CA GLY A 249 -28.83 -1.14 -1.66
C GLY A 249 -29.06 -2.20 -0.58
N GLU A 250 -28.36 -3.34 -0.67
CA GLU A 250 -28.40 -4.37 0.37
C GLU A 250 -27.82 -3.91 1.71
N MET A 251 -26.72 -3.15 1.72
CA MET A 251 -26.17 -2.56 2.95
C MET A 251 -27.12 -1.51 3.54
N GLU A 252 -27.69 -0.65 2.69
CA GLU A 252 -28.62 0.40 3.11
C GLU A 252 -29.93 -0.16 3.67
N SER A 253 -30.46 -1.25 3.10
CA SER A 253 -31.62 -1.96 3.64
C SER A 253 -31.41 -2.52 5.05
N ARG A 254 -30.14 -2.71 5.46
CA ARG A 254 -29.73 -3.10 6.81
C ARG A 254 -29.44 -1.91 7.72
N GLY A 255 -29.70 -0.69 7.25
CA GLY A 255 -29.45 0.56 7.98
C GLY A 255 -27.98 0.97 8.01
N LEU A 256 -27.14 0.41 7.15
CA LEU A 256 -25.72 0.78 7.04
C LEU A 256 -25.54 1.93 6.05
N HIS A 257 -24.66 2.87 6.39
CA HIS A 257 -24.19 3.88 5.45
C HIS A 257 -23.07 3.30 4.58
N SER A 258 -23.31 3.26 3.26
CA SER A 258 -22.36 2.72 2.30
C SER A 258 -21.29 3.73 1.91
N ILE A 259 -20.03 3.30 1.89
CA ILE A 259 -18.86 4.11 1.51
C ILE A 259 -18.06 3.36 0.45
N ALA A 260 -17.77 4.02 -0.67
CA ALA A 260 -16.89 3.48 -1.70
C ALA A 260 -15.42 3.86 -1.47
N LEU A 261 -14.53 2.92 -1.77
CA LEU A 261 -13.08 3.04 -1.61
C LEU A 261 -12.40 2.77 -2.96
N ALA A 262 -11.64 3.75 -3.45
CA ALA A 262 -10.89 3.62 -4.69
C ALA A 262 -9.49 4.23 -4.58
N TYR A 263 -8.61 3.84 -5.49
CA TYR A 263 -7.27 4.38 -5.58
C TYR A 263 -6.84 4.59 -7.03
N ARG A 264 -5.79 5.38 -7.20
CA ARG A 264 -5.11 5.56 -8.48
C ARG A 264 -3.60 5.63 -8.26
N PRO A 265 -2.81 4.71 -8.83
CA PRO A 265 -1.37 4.89 -8.88
C PRO A 265 -1.05 6.06 -9.81
N LEU A 266 -0.24 7.00 -9.36
CA LEU A 266 0.22 8.13 -10.16
C LEU A 266 1.62 7.85 -10.68
N LEU A 267 1.83 8.13 -11.97
CA LEU A 267 3.16 8.15 -12.54
C LEU A 267 3.92 9.36 -12.00
N PHE A 268 5.24 9.22 -11.91
CA PHE A 268 6.16 10.22 -11.34
C PHE A 268 5.80 11.67 -11.72
N ARG A 269 5.78 12.56 -10.73
CA ARG A 269 5.61 14.02 -10.87
C ARG A 269 4.26 14.54 -11.37
N GLN A 270 3.18 13.76 -11.33
CA GLN A 270 1.83 14.35 -11.43
C GLN A 270 1.51 15.11 -10.13
N HIS A 271 1.95 16.38 -10.07
CA HIS A 271 1.61 17.31 -9.01
C HIS A 271 0.46 18.20 -9.46
N GLY A 272 -0.53 18.40 -8.59
CA GLY A 272 -1.41 19.57 -8.65
C GLY A 272 -2.55 19.57 -9.68
N THR A 273 -2.70 18.53 -10.50
CA THR A 273 -3.95 18.31 -11.23
C THR A 273 -4.68 17.14 -10.58
N THR A 274 -5.86 17.41 -10.01
CA THR A 274 -6.73 16.37 -9.46
C THR A 274 -6.97 15.34 -10.56
N PRO A 275 -6.57 14.07 -10.37
CA PRO A 275 -6.86 13.04 -11.35
C PRO A 275 -8.38 12.83 -11.35
N THR A 276 -9.09 13.34 -12.36
CA THR A 276 -10.56 13.33 -12.36
C THR A 276 -11.17 12.01 -12.84
N GLU A 277 -10.40 11.15 -13.50
CA GLU A 277 -10.93 9.97 -14.19
C GLU A 277 -10.08 8.72 -13.97
N SER A 278 -10.58 7.56 -14.39
CA SER A 278 -9.83 6.30 -14.41
C SER A 278 -9.38 5.78 -13.04
N TRP A 279 -10.24 5.92 -12.03
CA TRP A 279 -10.00 5.34 -10.71
C TRP A 279 -10.20 3.82 -10.71
N ILE A 280 -9.56 3.15 -9.76
CA ILE A 280 -9.67 1.72 -9.52
C ILE A 280 -10.46 1.52 -8.24
N LEU A 281 -11.72 1.10 -8.36
CA LEU A 281 -12.56 0.73 -7.23
C LEU A 281 -12.03 -0.55 -6.58
N VAL A 282 -12.01 -0.61 -5.26
CA VAL A 282 -11.53 -1.78 -4.50
C VAL A 282 -12.64 -2.43 -3.72
N ALA A 283 -13.42 -1.62 -2.98
CA ALA A 283 -14.42 -2.12 -2.06
C ALA A 283 -15.52 -1.09 -1.82
N LEU A 284 -16.68 -1.59 -1.41
CA LEU A 284 -17.69 -0.82 -0.69
C LEU A 284 -17.67 -1.25 0.78
N ALA A 285 -17.92 -0.34 1.70
CA ALA A 285 -17.97 -0.59 3.12
C ALA A 285 -19.31 -0.14 3.69
N GLY A 286 -20.00 -1.02 4.42
CA GLY A 286 -21.20 -0.69 5.18
C GLY A 286 -20.80 -0.28 6.61
N VAL A 287 -21.19 0.93 7.00
CA VAL A 287 -20.77 1.56 8.27
C VAL A 287 -21.99 1.93 9.10
N GLY A 288 -21.99 1.59 10.39
CA GLY A 288 -23.07 1.92 11.32
C GLY A 288 -22.84 1.45 12.74
#